data_AF-A0A2E2QBB7-F1
#
_entry.id   AF-A0A2E2QBB7-F1
#
_cell.length_a   1.000
_cell.length_b   1.000
_cell.length_c   1.000
_cell.angle_alpha   90.00
_cell.angle_beta   90.00
_cell.angle_gamma   90.00
#
_symmetry.space_group_name_H-M   'P 1'
#
loop_
_entity.id
_entity.type
_entity.pdbx_description
1 polymer ?
#
loop_
_entity_poly.entity_id
_entity_poly.type
_entity_poly.pdbx_seq_one_letter_code
_entity_poly.pdbx_strand_id
1 'polypeptide(L)'
;MARRIQNIKLDTRTARQKLEQNKNPYWVRIDRNAHVGYRKGAKGGTWIARLRLGSGFKMESLGTADDIRDADGVDVLGFFQAQERARSWFEQAIRIEKGMGVAKYTVNDALDEYMDYLENHGKSAKRVRYTIDAYIRSEFGPIIVTELTSKKISDWHKRLAEEKPRTRSKVGKVSFKEDAEKEDDYLRKRKNTANRILTSLKAALNRAYYEGKVPSDDAWRRVKPYRGVDTAKIDFLRINECGRLVNACDPVFRPVVQAALFTGCRYGELTRLKTEDYNEDAGTIYIAESKSGKPRHVTLDVLAQRFFEKQIRSKA
;
A
#
# COMPACT_ATOMS: atom_id res chain seq x y z
N MET A 1 -13.94 52.21 -25.06
CA MET A 1 -12.47 52.43 -24.98
C MET A 1 -11.80 51.14 -24.55
N ALA A 2 -10.94 50.56 -25.39
CA ALA A 2 -10.20 49.35 -25.05
C ALA A 2 -9.19 49.66 -23.93
N ARG A 3 -9.44 49.13 -22.72
CA ARG A 3 -8.48 49.19 -21.60
C ARG A 3 -7.22 48.45 -22.04
N ARG A 4 -6.12 49.18 -22.24
CA ARG A 4 -4.79 48.61 -22.43
C ARG A 4 -4.50 47.77 -21.17
N ILE A 5 -4.48 46.45 -21.29
CA ILE A 5 -4.13 45.56 -20.19
C ILE A 5 -2.65 45.84 -19.89
N GLN A 6 -2.38 46.59 -18.82
CA GLN A 6 -1.01 46.77 -18.34
C GLN A 6 -0.49 45.41 -17.86
N ASN A 7 0.57 44.91 -18.49
CA ASN A 7 1.30 43.75 -18.00
C ASN A 7 2.06 44.16 -16.73
N ILE A 8 1.46 43.86 -15.58
CA ILE A 8 2.08 44.10 -14.28
C ILE A 8 3.30 43.19 -14.15
N LYS A 9 4.48 43.78 -13.95
CA LYS A 9 5.71 43.03 -13.68
C LYS A 9 5.72 42.56 -12.22
N LEU A 10 5.79 41.24 -12.05
CA LEU A 10 5.87 40.58 -10.73
C LEU A 10 7.16 39.78 -10.57
N ASP A 11 8.03 39.77 -11.57
CA ASP A 11 9.28 39.00 -11.66
C ASP A 11 10.31 39.41 -10.60
N THR A 12 10.37 40.69 -10.26
CA THR A 12 11.37 41.27 -9.37
C THR A 12 10.77 41.81 -8.06
N ARG A 13 11.53 41.74 -6.96
CA ARG A 13 11.13 42.28 -5.64
C ARG A 13 10.81 43.77 -5.72
N THR A 14 11.64 44.54 -6.41
CA THR A 14 11.49 45.99 -6.58
C THR A 14 10.21 46.35 -7.34
N ALA A 15 9.83 45.57 -8.37
CA ALA A 15 8.55 45.78 -9.05
C ALA A 15 7.36 45.52 -8.12
N ARG A 16 7.42 44.48 -7.29
CA ARG A 16 6.35 44.14 -6.33
C ARG A 16 6.25 45.14 -5.18
N GLN A 17 7.39 45.67 -4.71
CA GLN A 17 7.41 46.71 -3.67
C GLN A 17 6.67 47.98 -4.09
N LYS A 18 6.71 48.35 -5.37
CA LYS A 18 6.00 49.53 -5.90
C LYS A 18 4.48 49.39 -5.99
N LEU A 19 3.95 48.17 -5.87
CA LEU A 19 2.51 47.92 -5.96
C LEU A 19 1.79 48.42 -4.71
N GLU A 20 0.55 48.88 -4.85
CA GLU A 20 -0.27 49.27 -3.70
C GLU A 20 -0.83 48.04 -2.96
N GLN A 21 -1.07 48.17 -1.67
CA GLN A 21 -1.73 47.11 -0.92
C GLN A 21 -3.20 47.04 -1.36
N ASN A 22 -3.63 45.88 -1.84
CA ASN A 22 -5.00 45.65 -2.29
C ASN A 22 -5.49 44.26 -1.85
N LYS A 23 -6.78 44.15 -1.54
CA LYS A 23 -7.45 42.87 -1.27
C LYS A 23 -7.41 41.96 -2.51
N ASN A 24 -7.52 42.55 -3.70
CA ASN A 24 -7.45 41.84 -4.96
C ASN A 24 -6.00 41.61 -5.39
N PRO A 25 -5.60 40.36 -5.68
CA PRO A 25 -4.25 40.08 -6.16
C PRO A 25 -3.99 40.72 -7.53
N TYR A 26 -2.73 41.11 -7.76
CA TYR A 26 -2.23 41.50 -9.08
C TYR A 26 -2.00 40.25 -9.91
N TRP A 27 -2.78 40.06 -10.97
CA TRP A 27 -2.79 38.82 -11.76
C TRP A 27 -1.90 38.92 -13.00
N VAL A 28 -1.12 37.88 -13.23
CA VAL A 28 -0.41 37.61 -14.49
C VAL A 28 -0.97 36.32 -15.08
N ARG A 29 -1.31 36.35 -16.37
CA ARG A 29 -1.79 35.17 -17.09
C ARG A 29 -0.63 34.23 -17.40
N ILE A 30 -0.79 32.95 -17.06
CA ILE A 30 0.18 31.89 -17.40
C ILE A 30 -0.28 31.14 -18.64
N ASP A 31 -1.57 30.81 -18.71
CA ASP A 31 -2.19 30.09 -19.83
C ASP A 31 -3.68 30.51 -19.97
N ARG A 32 -4.39 29.97 -20.96
CA ARG A 32 -5.83 30.13 -21.12
C ARG A 32 -6.52 29.68 -19.83
N ASN A 33 -7.30 30.59 -19.24
CA ASN A 33 -8.01 30.38 -17.98
C ASN A 33 -7.15 30.22 -16.71
N ALA A 34 -5.81 30.31 -16.80
CA ALA A 34 -4.88 30.07 -15.70
C ALA A 34 -4.01 31.29 -15.38
N HIS A 35 -3.97 31.70 -14.11
CA HIS A 35 -3.29 32.93 -13.67
C HIS A 35 -2.52 32.72 -12.37
N VAL A 36 -1.41 33.44 -12.23
CA VAL A 36 -0.67 33.60 -10.96
C VAL A 36 -0.86 35.01 -10.48
N GLY A 37 -1.22 35.15 -9.21
CA GLY A 37 -1.52 36.40 -8.55
C GLY A 37 -0.52 36.69 -7.44
N TYR A 38 -0.13 37.95 -7.31
CA TYR A 38 0.59 38.46 -6.16
C TYR A 38 -0.37 39.31 -5.31
N ARG A 39 -0.60 38.92 -4.06
CA ARG A 39 -1.36 39.74 -3.11
C ARG A 39 -0.40 40.39 -2.14
N LYS A 40 -0.26 41.72 -2.22
CA LYS A 40 0.60 42.48 -1.31
C LYS A 40 -0.02 42.53 0.09
N GLY A 41 0.76 42.13 1.10
CA GLY A 41 0.42 42.27 2.52
C GLY A 41 1.32 43.28 3.22
N ALA A 42 1.04 43.56 4.49
CA ALA A 42 1.81 44.51 5.29
C ALA A 42 3.25 44.03 5.57
N LYS A 43 3.47 42.72 5.67
CA LYS A 43 4.76 42.08 5.95
C LYS A 43 5.24 41.21 4.78
N GLY A 44 5.04 41.67 3.55
CA GLY A 44 5.33 40.90 2.33
C GLY A 44 4.07 40.33 1.69
N GLY A 45 4.21 39.85 0.44
CA GLY A 45 3.09 39.33 -0.32
C GLY A 45 2.92 37.82 -0.27
N THR A 46 1.80 37.36 -0.82
CA THR A 46 1.46 35.93 -0.98
C THR A 46 1.19 35.64 -2.44
N TRP A 47 1.71 34.51 -2.92
CA TRP A 47 1.42 33.99 -4.25
C TRP A 47 0.12 33.18 -4.23
N ILE A 48 -0.73 33.40 -5.23
CA ILE A 48 -2.03 32.75 -5.35
C ILE A 48 -2.19 32.24 -6.79
N ALA A 49 -2.57 30.98 -6.99
CA ALA A 49 -2.99 30.48 -8.30
C ALA A 49 -4.49 30.65 -8.47
N ARG A 50 -4.93 30.89 -9.71
CA ARG A 50 -6.34 30.94 -10.08
C ARG A 50 -6.57 30.24 -11.42
N LEU A 51 -7.50 29.29 -11.43
CA LEU A 51 -7.91 28.55 -12.62
C LEU A 51 -9.42 28.62 -12.80
N ARG A 52 -9.87 28.94 -14.02
CA ARG A 52 -11.29 28.84 -14.36
C ARG A 52 -11.64 27.41 -14.75
N LEU A 53 -12.59 26.81 -14.04
CA LEU A 53 -13.14 25.47 -14.31
C LEU A 53 -14.66 25.58 -14.36
N GLY A 54 -15.27 25.07 -15.43
CA GLY A 54 -16.70 25.23 -15.68
C GLY A 54 -17.14 26.69 -15.64
N SER A 55 -18.14 27.00 -14.82
CA SER A 55 -18.67 28.36 -14.63
C SER A 55 -17.88 29.22 -13.62
N GLY A 56 -16.99 28.63 -12.82
CA GLY A 56 -16.35 29.28 -11.67
C GLY A 56 -14.82 29.38 -11.73
N PHE A 57 -14.24 29.96 -10.68
CA PHE A 57 -12.80 29.97 -10.46
C PHE A 57 -12.44 29.16 -9.22
N LYS A 58 -11.45 28.27 -9.32
CA LYS A 58 -10.74 27.71 -8.17
C LYS A 58 -9.51 28.58 -7.90
N MET A 59 -9.16 28.74 -6.63
CA MET A 59 -8.00 29.51 -6.19
C MET A 59 -7.27 28.76 -5.08
N GLU A 60 -5.94 28.86 -5.07
CA GLU A 60 -5.07 28.21 -4.09
C GLU A 60 -3.93 29.15 -3.67
N SER A 61 -3.59 29.17 -2.39
CA SER A 61 -2.43 29.89 -1.89
C SER A 61 -1.18 29.05 -2.11
N LEU A 62 -0.20 29.58 -2.84
CA LEU A 62 1.01 28.83 -3.24
C LEU A 62 2.15 28.95 -2.23
N GLY A 63 2.17 30.04 -1.45
CA GLY A 63 3.23 30.36 -0.50
C GLY A 63 3.45 31.86 -0.35
N THR A 64 4.39 32.22 0.52
CA THR A 64 4.81 33.60 0.73
C THR A 64 5.74 34.04 -0.40
N ALA A 65 5.69 35.31 -0.80
CA ALA A 65 6.63 35.85 -1.77
C ALA A 65 7.98 36.16 -1.12
N ASP A 66 9.04 36.07 -1.91
CA ASP A 66 10.41 36.36 -1.50
C ASP A 66 10.67 37.88 -1.31
N ASP A 67 9.72 38.62 -0.75
CA ASP A 67 9.85 40.08 -0.60
C ASP A 67 10.71 40.48 0.62
N ILE A 68 10.80 39.60 1.61
CA ILE A 68 11.55 39.82 2.87
C ILE A 68 12.65 38.77 3.02
N ARG A 69 12.29 37.50 2.91
CA ARG A 69 13.22 36.36 2.95
C ARG A 69 13.56 35.93 1.55
N ASP A 70 14.74 35.36 1.38
CA ASP A 70 15.09 34.66 0.15
C ASP A 70 14.24 33.42 -0.05
N ALA A 71 14.05 33.08 -1.32
CA ALA A 71 13.21 31.97 -1.70
C ALA A 71 13.89 30.63 -1.36
N ASP A 72 13.22 29.83 -0.55
CA ASP A 72 13.65 28.48 -0.17
C ASP A 72 13.06 27.40 -1.08
N GLY A 73 12.09 27.75 -1.93
CA GLY A 73 11.39 26.82 -2.81
C GLY A 73 10.36 25.93 -2.08
N VAL A 74 10.17 26.12 -0.78
CA VAL A 74 9.26 25.36 0.08
C VAL A 74 8.05 26.21 0.48
N ASP A 75 8.25 27.24 1.31
CA ASP A 75 7.20 28.15 1.80
C ASP A 75 7.40 29.58 1.32
N VAL A 76 8.62 29.98 0.98
CA VAL A 76 8.95 31.27 0.37
C VAL A 76 9.38 31.07 -1.08
N LEU A 77 8.66 31.71 -2.00
CA LEU A 77 8.81 31.49 -3.42
C LEU A 77 9.16 32.78 -4.15
N GLY A 78 10.12 32.67 -5.06
CA GLY A 78 10.31 33.64 -6.13
C GLY A 78 9.21 33.53 -7.19
N PHE A 79 9.11 34.52 -8.08
CA PHE A 79 8.08 34.53 -9.13
C PHE A 79 8.10 33.26 -10.00
N PHE A 80 9.27 32.85 -10.48
CA PHE A 80 9.39 31.65 -11.33
C PHE A 80 9.02 30.35 -10.59
N GLN A 81 9.40 30.22 -9.31
CA GLN A 81 9.00 29.08 -8.49
C GLN A 81 7.49 29.07 -8.23
N ALA A 82 6.89 30.24 -8.01
CA ALA A 82 5.44 30.38 -7.90
C ALA A 82 4.72 30.02 -9.21
N GLN A 83 5.26 30.39 -10.37
CA GLN A 83 4.72 29.96 -11.68
C GLN A 83 4.76 28.44 -11.83
N GLU A 84 5.86 27.79 -11.48
CA GLU A 84 6.00 26.35 -11.62
C GLU A 84 5.08 25.58 -10.67
N ARG A 85 4.98 26.05 -9.41
CA ARG A 85 4.01 25.50 -8.46
C ARG A 85 2.57 25.71 -8.91
N ALA A 86 2.26 26.85 -9.52
CA ALA A 86 0.94 27.11 -10.08
C ALA A 86 0.61 26.18 -11.25
N ARG A 87 1.57 25.91 -12.16
CA ARG A 87 1.39 24.92 -13.25
C ARG A 87 1.04 23.54 -12.72
N SER A 88 1.82 23.05 -11.76
CA SER A 88 1.55 21.78 -11.08
C SER A 88 0.14 21.75 -10.47
N TRP A 89 -0.28 22.83 -9.81
CA TRP A 89 -1.62 22.94 -9.25
C TRP A 89 -2.72 22.98 -10.33
N PHE A 90 -2.51 23.67 -11.46
CA PHE A 90 -3.45 23.70 -12.57
C PHE A 90 -3.69 22.31 -13.15
N GLU A 91 -2.62 21.55 -13.39
CA GLU A 91 -2.71 20.18 -13.90
C GLU A 91 -3.52 19.29 -12.96
N GLN A 92 -3.26 19.37 -11.65
CA GLN A 92 -4.01 18.61 -10.65
C GLN A 92 -5.50 19.01 -10.62
N ALA A 93 -5.79 20.31 -10.63
CA ALA A 93 -7.16 20.80 -10.60
C ALA A 93 -7.96 20.39 -11.85
N ILE A 94 -7.33 20.39 -13.03
CA ILE A 94 -7.94 19.92 -14.29
C ILE A 94 -8.18 18.41 -14.24
N ARG A 95 -7.23 17.63 -13.72
CA ARG A 95 -7.40 16.17 -13.56
C ARG A 95 -8.62 15.88 -12.69
N ILE A 96 -8.72 16.51 -11.52
CA ILE A 96 -9.85 16.32 -10.59
C ILE A 96 -11.17 16.69 -11.26
N GLU A 97 -11.22 17.81 -12.01
CA GLU A 97 -12.43 18.24 -12.73
C GLU A 97 -12.88 17.20 -13.78
N LYS A 98 -11.93 16.54 -14.43
CA LYS A 98 -12.20 15.46 -15.40
C LYS A 98 -12.49 14.11 -14.72
N GLY A 99 -12.70 14.08 -13.41
CA GLY A 99 -12.93 12.86 -12.63
C GLY A 99 -11.68 12.01 -12.42
N MET A 100 -10.49 12.53 -12.73
CA MET A 100 -9.21 11.86 -12.51
C MET A 100 -8.54 12.38 -11.23
N GLY A 101 -8.50 11.58 -10.19
CA GLY A 101 -7.98 12.00 -8.88
C GLY A 101 -9.07 12.51 -7.94
N VAL A 102 -8.79 12.45 -6.63
CA VAL A 102 -9.71 12.94 -5.59
C VAL A 102 -9.01 14.06 -4.81
N ALA A 103 -9.69 15.20 -4.66
CA ALA A 103 -9.18 16.29 -3.85
C ALA A 103 -9.00 15.80 -2.40
N LYS A 104 -7.77 15.92 -1.87
CA LYS A 104 -7.40 15.43 -0.52
C LYS A 104 -7.54 13.92 -0.32
N TYR A 105 -7.27 13.11 -1.36
CA TYR A 105 -7.24 11.66 -1.23
C TYR A 105 -6.26 11.21 -0.15
N THR A 106 -6.77 10.59 0.91
CA THR A 106 -6.00 10.18 2.08
C THR A 106 -5.52 8.74 1.98
N VAL A 107 -4.57 8.37 2.83
CA VAL A 107 -4.15 6.97 2.95
C VAL A 107 -5.31 6.11 3.48
N ASN A 108 -6.19 6.62 4.34
CA ASN A 108 -7.40 5.90 4.76
C ASN A 108 -8.26 5.53 3.55
N ASP A 109 -8.53 6.47 2.65
CA ASP A 109 -9.31 6.20 1.44
C ASP A 109 -8.66 5.09 0.60
N ALA A 110 -7.34 5.15 0.42
CA ALA A 110 -6.59 4.12 -0.29
C ALA A 110 -6.66 2.74 0.38
N LEU A 111 -6.65 2.69 1.71
CA LEU A 111 -6.73 1.45 2.48
C LEU A 111 -8.13 0.86 2.42
N ASP A 112 -9.16 1.68 2.52
CA ASP A 112 -10.57 1.28 2.49
C ASP A 112 -10.93 0.75 1.08
N GLU A 113 -10.62 1.48 0.02
CA GLU A 113 -10.82 1.03 -1.37
C GLU A 113 -10.04 -0.26 -1.69
N TYR A 114 -8.82 -0.40 -1.14
CA TYR A 114 -8.04 -1.63 -1.30
C TYR A 114 -8.65 -2.82 -0.57
N MET A 115 -9.22 -2.60 0.63
CA MET A 115 -9.90 -3.65 1.37
C MET A 115 -11.19 -4.11 0.67
N ASP A 116 -12.00 -3.17 0.18
CA ASP A 116 -13.18 -3.48 -0.63
C ASP A 116 -12.81 -4.31 -1.87
N TYR A 117 -11.71 -3.95 -2.54
CA TYR A 117 -11.21 -4.75 -3.65
C TYR A 117 -10.82 -6.17 -3.22
N LEU A 118 -10.05 -6.32 -2.14
CA LEU A 118 -9.60 -7.63 -1.67
C LEU A 118 -10.76 -8.53 -1.22
N GLU A 119 -11.83 -7.96 -0.69
CA GLU A 119 -13.03 -8.70 -0.28
C GLU A 119 -13.79 -9.27 -1.48
N ASN A 120 -13.74 -8.56 -2.61
CA ASN A 120 -14.42 -8.97 -3.84
C ASN A 120 -13.55 -9.83 -4.78
N HIS A 121 -12.22 -9.74 -4.69
CA HIS A 121 -11.31 -10.34 -5.69
C HIS A 121 -10.23 -11.27 -5.10
N GLY A 122 -10.07 -11.29 -3.77
CA GLY A 122 -8.88 -11.84 -3.13
C GLY A 122 -9.16 -12.92 -2.10
N LYS A 123 -8.24 -13.90 -2.03
CA LYS A 123 -8.10 -14.76 -0.84
C LYS A 123 -7.26 -14.01 0.21
N SER A 124 -7.64 -14.06 1.48
CA SER A 124 -6.90 -13.51 2.64
C SER A 124 -7.16 -12.06 3.06
N ALA A 125 -8.26 -11.41 2.64
CA ALA A 125 -8.64 -10.06 3.07
C ALA A 125 -8.54 -9.87 4.60
N LYS A 126 -9.03 -10.83 5.38
CA LYS A 126 -8.96 -10.82 6.85
C LYS A 126 -7.55 -10.58 7.40
N ARG A 127 -6.52 -11.23 6.84
CA ARG A 127 -5.13 -11.08 7.31
C ARG A 127 -4.57 -9.70 6.98
N VAL A 128 -4.90 -9.19 5.79
CA VAL A 128 -4.48 -7.86 5.36
C VAL A 128 -5.15 -6.80 6.25
N ARG A 129 -6.45 -6.94 6.53
CA ARG A 129 -7.20 -6.06 7.44
C ARG A 129 -6.52 -5.92 8.80
N TYR A 130 -6.20 -7.04 9.46
CA TYR A 130 -5.45 -7.01 10.72
C TYR A 130 -4.12 -6.27 10.62
N THR A 131 -3.41 -6.42 9.50
CA THR A 131 -2.13 -5.73 9.29
C THR A 131 -2.33 -4.21 9.15
N ILE A 132 -3.35 -3.81 8.37
CA ILE A 132 -3.70 -2.41 8.15
C ILE A 132 -4.10 -1.74 9.46
N ASP A 133 -5.04 -2.33 10.19
CA ASP A 133 -5.60 -1.73 11.40
C ASP A 133 -4.56 -1.66 12.53
N ALA A 134 -3.70 -2.68 12.65
CA ALA A 134 -2.71 -2.72 13.72
C ALA A 134 -1.49 -1.81 13.47
N TYR A 135 -1.05 -1.63 12.22
CA TYR A 135 0.27 -1.04 11.94
C TYR A 135 0.26 0.16 10.99
N ILE A 136 -0.76 0.29 10.14
CA ILE A 136 -0.74 1.26 9.03
C ILE A 136 -1.69 2.42 9.33
N ARG A 137 -2.93 2.13 9.72
CA ARG A 137 -3.99 3.13 9.83
C ARG A 137 -3.65 4.23 10.85
N SER A 138 -3.15 3.86 12.02
CA SER A 138 -2.75 4.81 13.06
C SER A 138 -1.58 5.73 12.67
N GLU A 139 -0.74 5.28 11.73
CA GLU A 139 0.50 5.96 11.36
C GLU A 139 0.30 6.89 10.14
N PHE A 140 -0.50 6.43 9.17
CA PHE A 140 -0.62 7.08 7.89
C PHE A 140 -2.04 7.50 7.51
N GLY A 141 -3.07 6.92 8.12
CA GLY A 141 -4.47 7.07 7.71
C GLY A 141 -4.91 8.48 7.31
N PRO A 142 -4.74 9.50 8.18
CA PRO A 142 -5.23 10.85 7.88
C PRO A 142 -4.36 11.66 6.90
N ILE A 143 -3.19 11.14 6.50
CA ILE A 143 -2.26 11.87 5.63
C ILE A 143 -2.79 11.84 4.19
N ILE A 144 -2.72 12.99 3.51
CA ILE A 144 -2.99 13.07 2.08
C ILE A 144 -1.88 12.33 1.33
N VAL A 145 -2.21 11.42 0.41
CA VAL A 145 -1.21 10.55 -0.24
C VAL A 145 -0.10 11.34 -0.94
N THR A 146 -0.40 12.50 -1.51
CA THR A 146 0.58 13.37 -2.17
C THR A 146 1.56 14.05 -1.21
N GLU A 147 1.25 14.12 0.08
CA GLU A 147 2.13 14.64 1.14
C GLU A 147 3.02 13.55 1.74
N LEU A 148 2.81 12.29 1.35
CA LEU A 148 3.59 11.17 1.85
C LEU A 148 5.02 11.24 1.31
N THR A 149 6.02 11.15 2.19
CA THR A 149 7.43 11.17 1.79
C THR A 149 8.09 9.80 1.96
N SER A 150 9.07 9.50 1.12
CA SER A 150 9.86 8.25 1.25
C SER A 150 10.54 8.14 2.61
N LYS A 151 10.97 9.27 3.19
CA LYS A 151 11.58 9.32 4.52
C LYS A 151 10.60 8.83 5.60
N LYS A 152 9.36 9.32 5.61
CA LYS A 152 8.35 8.91 6.60
C LYS A 152 8.07 7.40 6.54
N ILE A 153 7.95 6.85 5.33
CA ILE A 153 7.73 5.41 5.14
C ILE A 153 8.98 4.61 5.54
N SER A 154 10.18 5.08 5.20
CA SER A 154 11.45 4.42 5.54
C SER A 154 11.71 4.39 7.04
N ASP A 155 11.47 5.50 7.74
CA ASP A 155 11.65 5.62 9.18
C ASP A 155 10.64 4.72 9.93
N TRP A 156 9.38 4.66 9.47
CA TRP A 156 8.39 3.70 9.95
C TRP A 156 8.79 2.24 9.69
N HIS A 157 9.25 1.91 8.48
CA HIS A 157 9.67 0.55 8.13
C HIS A 157 10.87 0.08 8.96
N LYS A 158 11.82 0.99 9.26
CA LYS A 158 12.93 0.75 10.18
C LYS A 158 12.44 0.47 11.59
N ARG A 159 11.57 1.32 12.13
CA ARG A 159 10.97 1.11 13.46
C ARG A 159 10.24 -0.23 13.55
N LEU A 160 9.49 -0.63 12.53
CA LEU A 160 8.83 -1.95 12.51
C LEU A 160 9.81 -3.13 12.56
N ALA A 161 11.04 -2.97 12.07
CA ALA A 161 12.06 -4.01 12.13
C ALA A 161 12.77 -4.06 13.50
N GLU A 162 12.74 -2.97 14.25
CA GLU A 162 13.38 -2.84 15.58
C GLU A 162 12.39 -3.12 16.72
N GLU A 163 11.10 -2.81 16.54
CA GLU A 163 10.04 -3.06 17.52
C GLU A 163 9.89 -4.56 17.83
N LYS A 164 9.62 -4.91 19.09
CA LYS A 164 9.33 -6.30 19.48
C LYS A 164 8.09 -6.86 18.75
N PRO A 165 8.01 -8.19 18.50
CA PRO A 165 6.81 -8.78 17.92
C PRO A 165 5.61 -8.52 18.81
N ARG A 166 4.50 -8.06 18.21
CA ARG A 166 3.25 -7.88 18.94
C ARG A 166 2.60 -9.22 19.25
N THR A 167 2.02 -9.32 20.43
CA THR A 167 1.14 -10.41 20.85
C THR A 167 -0.31 -9.96 20.77
N ARG A 168 -1.24 -10.92 20.83
CA ARG A 168 -2.67 -10.60 20.80
C ARG A 168 -3.05 -9.85 22.08
N SER A 169 -3.56 -8.65 21.91
CA SER A 169 -4.02 -7.76 22.99
C SER A 169 -5.49 -7.39 22.83
N LYS A 170 -6.07 -6.77 23.87
CA LYS A 170 -7.38 -6.12 23.77
C LYS A 170 -7.31 -4.94 22.79
N VAL A 171 -8.44 -4.60 22.18
CA VAL A 171 -8.58 -3.44 21.28
C VAL A 171 -8.04 -2.18 21.96
N GLY A 172 -7.22 -1.42 21.24
CA GLY A 172 -6.60 -0.19 21.75
C GLY A 172 -5.37 -0.38 22.64
N LYS A 173 -4.99 -1.62 22.99
CA LYS A 173 -3.74 -1.91 23.70
C LYS A 173 -2.75 -2.62 22.78
N VAL A 174 -1.46 -2.34 22.94
CA VAL A 174 -0.38 -3.05 22.26
C VAL A 174 0.39 -3.85 23.31
N SER A 175 0.58 -5.15 23.07
CA SER A 175 1.41 -6.02 23.90
C SER A 175 2.51 -6.65 23.05
N PHE A 176 3.64 -6.97 23.68
CA PHE A 176 4.83 -7.49 23.01
C PHE A 176 5.20 -8.88 23.53
N LYS A 177 5.90 -9.67 22.71
CA LYS A 177 6.48 -10.95 23.11
C LYS A 177 7.79 -10.69 23.86
N GLU A 178 7.86 -11.12 25.13
CA GLU A 178 9.01 -10.83 26.01
C GLU A 178 10.30 -11.53 25.56
N ASP A 179 10.25 -12.82 25.21
CA ASP A 179 11.43 -13.64 24.89
C ASP A 179 11.87 -13.63 23.42
N ALA A 180 11.33 -12.74 22.60
CA ALA A 180 11.56 -12.81 21.16
C ALA A 180 13.03 -12.59 20.76
N GLU A 181 13.75 -11.75 21.50
CA GLU A 181 15.14 -11.34 21.22
C GLU A 181 16.16 -12.44 21.46
N LYS A 182 15.79 -13.52 22.16
CA LYS A 182 16.68 -14.63 22.51
C LYS A 182 16.89 -15.64 21.38
N GLU A 183 16.20 -15.49 20.26
CA GLU A 183 16.34 -16.39 19.10
C GLU A 183 17.48 -15.92 18.19
N ASP A 184 18.38 -16.82 17.78
CA ASP A 184 19.56 -16.56 16.91
C ASP A 184 19.22 -15.84 15.58
N ASP A 185 17.95 -15.89 15.17
CA ASP A 185 17.43 -15.39 13.89
C ASP A 185 16.36 -14.29 14.08
N TYR A 186 16.28 -13.70 15.27
CA TYR A 186 15.27 -12.73 15.65
C TYR A 186 15.21 -11.53 14.71
N LEU A 187 16.33 -10.83 14.51
CA LEU A 187 16.39 -9.60 13.71
C LEU A 187 15.97 -9.84 12.25
N ARG A 188 16.35 -10.99 11.67
CA ARG A 188 15.92 -11.37 10.31
C ARG A 188 14.41 -11.56 10.26
N LYS A 189 13.82 -12.29 11.20
CA LYS A 189 12.36 -12.51 11.28
C LYS A 189 11.59 -11.19 11.45
N ARG A 190 12.12 -10.25 12.25
CA ARG A 190 11.55 -8.91 12.37
C ARG A 190 11.58 -8.14 11.06
N LYS A 191 12.73 -8.13 10.37
CA LYS A 191 12.85 -7.51 9.02
C LYS A 191 11.90 -8.15 7.99
N ASN A 192 11.72 -9.47 8.00
CA ASN A 192 10.74 -10.15 7.13
C ASN A 192 9.31 -9.70 7.46
N THR A 193 8.97 -9.61 8.75
CA THR A 193 7.66 -9.09 9.19
C THR A 193 7.45 -7.65 8.72
N ALA A 194 8.44 -6.77 8.90
CA ALA A 194 8.40 -5.39 8.43
C ALA A 194 8.20 -5.30 6.90
N ASN A 195 8.87 -6.16 6.12
CA ASN A 195 8.65 -6.26 4.67
C ASN A 195 7.21 -6.65 4.30
N ARG A 196 6.61 -7.61 5.02
CA ARG A 196 5.21 -8.02 4.78
C ARG A 196 4.24 -6.88 5.07
N ILE A 197 4.46 -6.13 6.14
CA ILE A 197 3.63 -4.96 6.49
C ILE A 197 3.80 -3.84 5.44
N LEU A 198 5.04 -3.55 5.03
CA LEU A 198 5.34 -2.61 3.95
C LEU A 198 4.66 -3.01 2.63
N THR A 199 4.61 -4.31 2.33
CA THR A 199 3.95 -4.84 1.13
C THR A 199 2.45 -4.52 1.12
N SER A 200 1.77 -4.65 2.27
CA SER A 200 0.35 -4.29 2.39
C SER A 200 0.10 -2.79 2.13
N LEU A 201 0.91 -1.91 2.73
CA LEU A 201 0.82 -0.47 2.49
C LEU A 201 1.04 -0.14 1.00
N LYS A 202 2.11 -0.69 0.41
CA LYS A 202 2.41 -0.45 -1.00
C LYS A 202 1.35 -0.97 -1.94
N ALA A 203 0.73 -2.11 -1.63
CA ALA A 203 -0.33 -2.66 -2.47
C ALA A 203 -1.55 -1.72 -2.52
N ALA A 204 -1.96 -1.16 -1.38
CA ALA A 204 -3.03 -0.16 -1.32
C ALA A 204 -2.68 1.11 -2.12
N LEU A 205 -1.50 1.68 -1.88
CA LEU A 205 -1.06 2.90 -2.57
C LEU A 205 -0.84 2.71 -4.07
N ASN A 206 -0.29 1.56 -4.49
CA ASN A 206 -0.14 1.21 -5.89
C ASN A 206 -1.50 1.10 -6.58
N ARG A 207 -2.51 0.52 -5.93
CA ARG A 207 -3.86 0.45 -6.49
C ARG A 207 -4.41 1.85 -6.77
N ALA A 208 -4.34 2.73 -5.77
CA ALA A 208 -4.75 4.12 -5.93
C ALA A 208 -4.02 4.83 -7.09
N TYR A 209 -2.73 4.56 -7.26
CA TYR A 209 -1.94 5.08 -8.38
C TYR A 209 -2.41 4.53 -9.74
N TYR A 210 -2.60 3.21 -9.86
CA TYR A 210 -3.06 2.59 -11.10
C TYR A 210 -4.48 3.00 -11.50
N GLU A 211 -5.35 3.29 -10.52
CA GLU A 211 -6.68 3.86 -10.75
C GLU A 211 -6.65 5.37 -11.01
N GLY A 212 -5.47 6.00 -11.03
CA GLY A 212 -5.31 7.42 -11.32
C GLY A 212 -5.79 8.36 -10.21
N LYS A 213 -6.04 7.85 -9.00
CA LYS A 213 -6.45 8.63 -7.82
C LYS A 213 -5.34 9.57 -7.36
N VAL A 214 -4.09 9.16 -7.56
CA VAL A 214 -2.88 9.88 -7.19
C VAL A 214 -1.94 10.00 -8.39
N PRO A 215 -1.19 11.11 -8.52
CA PRO A 215 -0.44 11.40 -9.73
C PRO A 215 0.90 10.64 -9.83
N SER A 216 1.45 10.14 -8.72
CA SER A 216 2.79 9.54 -8.69
C SER A 216 2.92 8.50 -7.58
N ASP A 217 3.76 7.50 -7.79
CA ASP A 217 4.09 6.42 -6.87
C ASP A 217 5.47 6.58 -6.19
N ASP A 218 6.16 7.68 -6.46
CA ASP A 218 7.58 7.86 -6.15
C ASP A 218 7.89 7.71 -4.65
N ALA A 219 7.00 8.25 -3.80
CA ALA A 219 7.15 8.25 -2.35
C ALA A 219 7.37 6.84 -1.78
N TRP A 220 6.56 5.85 -2.18
CA TRP A 220 6.69 4.49 -1.69
C TRP A 220 7.54 3.60 -2.60
N ARG A 221 7.64 3.87 -3.90
CA ARG A 221 8.48 3.09 -4.83
C ARG A 221 9.97 3.10 -4.45
N ARG A 222 10.46 4.24 -3.93
CA ARG A 222 11.86 4.39 -3.47
C ARG A 222 12.21 3.54 -2.25
N VAL A 223 11.26 3.28 -1.36
CA VAL A 223 11.50 2.50 -0.14
C VAL A 223 11.70 1.03 -0.49
N LYS A 224 12.90 0.48 -0.27
CA LYS A 224 13.19 -0.92 -0.63
C LYS A 224 13.01 -1.84 0.58
N PRO A 225 12.45 -3.05 0.40
CA PRO A 225 12.40 -4.04 1.45
C PRO A 225 13.81 -4.50 1.84
N TYR A 226 13.95 -5.01 3.06
CA TYR A 226 15.18 -5.69 3.49
C TYR A 226 15.43 -6.92 2.62
N ARG A 227 16.66 -7.10 2.12
CA ARG A 227 17.04 -8.22 1.27
C ARG A 227 17.54 -9.41 2.10
N GLY A 228 17.40 -10.63 1.59
CA GLY A 228 17.93 -11.84 2.22
C GLY A 228 17.23 -12.24 3.53
N VAL A 229 16.04 -11.69 3.82
CA VAL A 229 15.32 -11.95 5.07
C VAL A 229 14.20 -12.97 4.92
N ASP A 230 13.84 -13.34 3.69
CA ASP A 230 12.83 -14.38 3.42
C ASP A 230 13.51 -15.70 3.10
N THR A 231 13.92 -16.40 4.15
CA THR A 231 14.53 -17.73 4.07
C THR A 231 13.47 -18.77 4.39
N ALA A 232 13.19 -19.66 3.43
CA ALA A 232 12.40 -20.84 3.69
C ALA A 232 13.20 -21.79 4.59
N LYS A 233 12.59 -22.26 5.69
CA LYS A 233 13.13 -23.42 6.40
C LYS A 233 12.80 -24.64 5.54
N ILE A 234 13.82 -25.22 4.94
CA ILE A 234 13.70 -26.45 4.16
C ILE A 234 14.12 -27.57 5.09
N ASP A 235 13.15 -28.33 5.57
CA ASP A 235 13.36 -29.50 6.41
C ASP A 235 12.41 -30.61 5.95
N PHE A 236 12.91 -31.85 5.91
CA PHE A 236 12.19 -33.01 5.39
C PHE A 236 12.27 -34.15 6.39
N LEU A 237 11.13 -34.81 6.61
CA LEU A 237 11.08 -36.00 7.44
C LEU A 237 11.82 -37.16 6.76
N ARG A 238 12.67 -37.84 7.52
CA ARG A 238 13.27 -39.12 7.11
C ARG A 238 12.20 -40.23 7.17
N ILE A 239 12.43 -41.33 6.47
CA ILE A 239 11.48 -42.45 6.39
C ILE A 239 11.09 -42.99 7.78
N ASN A 240 12.06 -43.13 8.69
CA ASN A 240 11.80 -43.56 10.06
C ASN A 240 11.05 -42.51 10.90
N GLU A 241 11.22 -41.22 10.61
CA GLU A 241 10.47 -40.13 11.23
C GLU A 241 9.02 -40.09 10.76
N CYS A 242 8.76 -40.36 9.48
CA CYS A 242 7.41 -40.51 8.95
C CYS A 242 6.62 -41.60 9.69
N GLY A 243 7.23 -42.77 9.91
CA GLY A 243 6.61 -43.87 10.66
C GLY A 243 6.30 -43.49 12.11
N ARG A 244 7.28 -42.87 12.80
CA ARG A 244 7.08 -42.38 14.19
C ARG A 244 5.97 -41.34 14.28
N LEU A 245 5.92 -40.41 13.33
CA LEU A 245 4.89 -39.37 13.27
C LEU A 245 3.49 -39.99 13.13
N VAL A 246 3.31 -40.89 12.16
CA VAL A 246 2.02 -41.56 11.91
C VAL A 246 1.54 -42.33 13.15
N ASN A 247 2.44 -43.04 13.82
CA ASN A 247 2.10 -43.82 15.01
C ASN A 247 1.72 -42.93 16.20
N ALA A 248 2.38 -41.78 16.35
CA ALA A 248 2.08 -40.82 17.42
C ALA A 248 0.82 -39.97 17.16
N CYS A 249 0.32 -39.91 15.92
CA CYS A 249 -0.90 -39.18 15.61
C CYS A 249 -2.13 -39.81 16.26
N ASP A 250 -3.06 -38.96 16.70
CA ASP A 250 -4.40 -39.34 17.09
C ASP A 250 -5.08 -40.19 15.99
N PRO A 251 -5.82 -41.26 16.33
CA PRO A 251 -6.44 -42.13 15.34
C PRO A 251 -7.32 -41.41 14.29
N VAL A 252 -7.98 -40.31 14.66
CA VAL A 252 -8.82 -39.52 13.75
C VAL A 252 -7.97 -38.67 12.80
N PHE A 253 -6.84 -38.17 13.27
CA PHE A 253 -5.94 -37.32 12.48
C PHE A 253 -4.94 -38.13 11.62
N ARG A 254 -4.61 -39.34 12.05
CA ARG A 254 -3.63 -40.23 11.41
C ARG A 254 -3.86 -40.44 9.90
N PRO A 255 -5.09 -40.68 9.40
CA PRO A 255 -5.32 -40.84 7.96
C PRO A 255 -4.93 -39.60 7.15
N VAL A 256 -5.13 -38.39 7.70
CA VAL A 256 -4.76 -37.14 7.01
C VAL A 256 -3.23 -37.04 6.87
N VAL A 257 -2.49 -37.43 7.89
CA VAL A 257 -1.02 -37.44 7.86
C VAL A 257 -0.49 -38.49 6.88
N GLN A 258 -1.07 -39.69 6.87
CA GLN A 258 -0.71 -40.73 5.90
C GLN A 258 -1.00 -40.27 4.46
N ALA A 259 -2.16 -39.69 4.23
CA ALA A 259 -2.51 -39.10 2.93
C ALA A 259 -1.50 -38.01 2.51
N ALA A 260 -1.03 -37.16 3.44
CA ALA A 260 -0.02 -36.14 3.16
C ALA A 260 1.32 -36.75 2.75
N LEU A 261 1.75 -37.83 3.42
CA LEU A 261 2.99 -38.53 3.10
C LEU A 261 2.92 -39.24 1.74
N PHE A 262 1.79 -39.84 1.39
CA PHE A 262 1.60 -40.51 0.09
C PHE A 262 1.49 -39.54 -1.09
N THR A 263 0.86 -38.39 -0.89
CA THR A 263 0.50 -37.49 -2.00
C THR A 263 1.36 -36.24 -2.12
N GLY A 264 2.05 -35.85 -1.05
CA GLY A 264 2.72 -34.55 -0.95
C GLY A 264 1.76 -33.34 -0.99
N CYS A 265 0.45 -33.57 -0.88
CA CYS A 265 -0.56 -32.51 -0.91
C CYS A 265 -0.53 -31.67 0.37
N ARG A 266 -0.93 -30.40 0.24
CA ARG A 266 -1.05 -29.50 1.40
C ARG A 266 -2.19 -29.96 2.29
N TYR A 267 -2.06 -29.76 3.60
CA TYR A 267 -3.12 -30.04 4.57
C TYR A 267 -4.50 -29.52 4.13
N GLY A 268 -4.58 -28.25 3.71
CA GLY A 268 -5.84 -27.68 3.26
C GLY A 268 -6.41 -28.34 1.99
N GLU A 269 -5.57 -28.87 1.10
CA GLU A 269 -6.03 -29.64 -0.08
C GLU A 269 -6.64 -30.97 0.40
N LEU A 270 -5.97 -31.65 1.32
CA LEU A 270 -6.41 -32.95 1.87
C LEU A 270 -7.71 -32.86 2.66
N THR A 271 -7.92 -31.80 3.44
CA THR A 271 -9.18 -31.64 4.20
C THR A 271 -10.39 -31.33 3.33
N ARG A 272 -10.21 -31.00 2.04
CA ARG A 272 -11.29 -30.76 1.09
C ARG A 272 -11.52 -31.94 0.12
N LEU A 273 -10.68 -32.97 0.18
CA LEU A 273 -10.82 -34.15 -0.67
C LEU A 273 -12.13 -34.88 -0.41
N LYS A 274 -12.82 -35.20 -1.50
CA LYS A 274 -14.00 -36.04 -1.51
C LYS A 274 -13.69 -37.39 -2.14
N THR A 275 -14.61 -38.34 -1.96
CA THR A 275 -14.51 -39.66 -2.58
C THR A 275 -14.50 -39.59 -4.11
N GLU A 276 -15.26 -38.64 -4.69
CA GLU A 276 -15.33 -38.39 -6.14
C GLU A 276 -14.01 -37.88 -6.75
N ASP A 277 -13.08 -37.37 -5.93
CA ASP A 277 -11.79 -36.88 -6.40
C ASP A 277 -10.78 -38.02 -6.65
N TYR A 278 -11.04 -39.23 -6.16
CA TYR A 278 -10.22 -40.41 -6.42
C TYR A 278 -10.71 -41.14 -7.67
N ASN A 279 -9.81 -41.34 -8.64
CA ASN A 279 -10.07 -42.15 -9.81
C ASN A 279 -9.33 -43.50 -9.66
N GLU A 280 -10.11 -44.56 -9.48
CA GLU A 280 -9.60 -45.93 -9.28
C GLU A 280 -8.89 -46.46 -10.54
N ASP A 281 -9.50 -46.32 -11.72
CA ASP A 281 -8.95 -46.81 -12.99
C ASP A 281 -7.59 -46.17 -13.32
N ALA A 282 -7.46 -44.86 -13.06
CA ALA A 282 -6.25 -44.11 -13.34
C ALA A 282 -5.25 -44.12 -12.18
N GLY A 283 -5.64 -44.57 -10.98
CA GLY A 283 -4.81 -44.49 -9.78
C GLY A 283 -4.39 -43.06 -9.44
N THR A 284 -5.30 -42.08 -9.56
CA THR A 284 -4.99 -40.66 -9.33
C THR A 284 -5.97 -39.99 -8.38
N ILE A 285 -5.50 -38.90 -7.76
CA ILE A 285 -6.34 -37.96 -7.02
C ILE A 285 -6.37 -36.62 -7.74
N TYR A 286 -7.58 -36.11 -7.97
CA TYR A 286 -7.80 -34.77 -8.48
C TYR A 286 -7.78 -33.73 -7.35
N ILE A 287 -6.93 -32.71 -7.47
CA ILE A 287 -6.87 -31.57 -6.57
C ILE A 287 -7.45 -30.36 -7.31
N ALA A 288 -8.74 -30.12 -7.10
CA ALA A 288 -9.45 -28.99 -7.72
C ALA A 288 -8.93 -27.63 -7.21
N GLU A 289 -8.83 -27.48 -5.89
CA GLU A 289 -8.47 -26.21 -5.26
C GLU A 289 -7.08 -26.22 -4.63
N SER A 290 -6.11 -25.68 -5.37
CA SER A 290 -4.76 -25.45 -4.85
C SER A 290 -4.55 -24.02 -4.36
N LYS A 291 -3.50 -23.82 -3.55
CA LYS A 291 -3.08 -22.49 -3.09
C LYS A 291 -2.75 -21.54 -4.25
N SER A 292 -2.24 -22.08 -5.37
CA SER A 292 -1.90 -21.32 -6.58
C SER A 292 -3.06 -21.17 -7.56
N GLY A 293 -4.24 -21.72 -7.25
CA GLY A 293 -5.44 -21.65 -8.10
C GLY A 293 -5.39 -22.54 -9.34
N LYS A 294 -4.34 -23.35 -9.52
CA LYS A 294 -4.23 -24.30 -10.64
C LYS A 294 -4.61 -25.71 -10.18
N PRO A 295 -5.61 -26.35 -10.79
CA PRO A 295 -5.94 -27.74 -10.49
C PRO A 295 -4.83 -28.67 -10.97
N ARG A 296 -4.71 -29.86 -10.36
CA ARG A 296 -3.73 -30.88 -10.77
C ARG A 296 -4.19 -32.29 -10.40
N HIS A 297 -3.69 -33.28 -11.13
CA HIS A 297 -3.76 -34.69 -10.71
C HIS A 297 -2.48 -35.08 -9.98
N VAL A 298 -2.63 -35.92 -8.96
CA VAL A 298 -1.53 -36.58 -8.24
C VAL A 298 -1.62 -38.07 -8.50
N THR A 299 -0.60 -38.64 -9.13
CA THR A 299 -0.51 -40.08 -9.37
C THR A 299 -0.13 -40.80 -8.09
N LEU A 300 -0.80 -41.91 -7.81
CA LEU A 300 -0.62 -42.70 -6.60
C LEU A 300 0.10 -44.00 -6.90
N ASP A 301 1.01 -44.40 -6.02
CA ASP A 301 1.57 -45.75 -6.04
C ASP A 301 0.55 -46.77 -5.48
N VAL A 302 0.87 -48.06 -5.62
CA VAL A 302 -0.04 -49.16 -5.22
C VAL A 302 -0.36 -49.11 -3.72
N LEU A 303 0.57 -48.65 -2.88
CA LEU A 303 0.34 -48.55 -1.44
C LEU A 303 -0.62 -47.40 -1.10
N ALA A 304 -0.46 -46.25 -1.77
CA ALA A 304 -1.36 -45.12 -1.63
C ALA A 304 -2.77 -45.45 -2.15
N GLN A 305 -2.90 -46.10 -3.31
CA GLN A 305 -4.20 -46.52 -3.86
C GLN A 305 -4.98 -47.39 -2.86
N ARG A 306 -4.35 -48.45 -2.35
CA ARG A 306 -4.94 -49.32 -1.30
C ARG A 306 -5.34 -48.55 -0.05
N PHE A 307 -4.54 -47.56 0.35
CA PHE A 307 -4.87 -46.70 1.47
C PHE A 307 -6.16 -45.90 1.19
N PHE A 308 -6.26 -45.23 0.05
CA PHE A 308 -7.43 -44.43 -0.31
C PHE A 308 -8.69 -45.27 -0.51
N GLU A 309 -8.60 -46.43 -1.17
CA GLU A 309 -9.71 -47.39 -1.29
C GLU A 309 -10.26 -47.81 0.08
N LYS A 310 -9.37 -48.10 1.03
CA LYS A 310 -9.77 -48.43 2.41
C LYS A 310 -10.50 -47.28 3.09
N GLN A 311 -10.02 -46.04 2.91
CA GLN A 311 -10.69 -44.86 3.47
C GLN A 311 -12.07 -44.61 2.85
N ILE A 312 -12.22 -44.85 1.54
CA ILE A 312 -13.50 -44.69 0.84
C ILE A 312 -14.51 -45.72 1.35
N ARG A 313 -14.12 -47.00 1.46
CA ARG A 313 -14.99 -48.07 1.97
C ARG A 313 -15.48 -47.83 3.40
N SER A 314 -14.68 -47.17 4.24
CA SER A 314 -15.08 -46.84 5.62
C SER A 314 -16.08 -45.68 5.74
N LYS A 315 -16.43 -45.04 4.62
CA LYS A 315 -17.36 -43.89 4.55
C LYS A 315 -18.68 -44.21 3.83
N ALA A 316 -18.77 -45.37 3.18
CA ALA A 316 -20.00 -45.90 2.59
C ALA A 316 -20.77 -46.70 3.64
#